data_AF-A0A8T1TG02-F1
#
_entry.id   AF-A0A8T1TG02-F1
#
_cell.length_a   1.000
_cell.length_b   1.000
_cell.length_c   1.000
_cell.angle_alpha   90.00
_cell.angle_beta   90.00
_cell.angle_gamma   90.00
#
_symmetry.space_group_name_H-M   'P 1'
#
loop_
_entity.id
_entity.type
_entity.pdbx_description
1 polymer ?
#
loop_
_entity_poly.entity_id
_entity_poly.type
_entity_poly.pdbx_seq_one_letter_code
_entity_poly.pdbx_strand_id
1 'polypeptide(L)'
;SVSDTFNTYVVLKVQNLKSTTINRKGSEPCWEQDFMFEISDVEKGFIVELWKKGLIWDKLLGTLWIPLTTVEYATDEGSGAWWILHSEVIKEGNEICGTKTPTLHEILLDVYFAILNGKLHTDNQVKNEQYEMEDTYSFKFMQCPIKYHTLYSDGQFYKSLVSDHLIIVVMKGTL
;
A
#
# COMPACT_ATOMS: atom_id res chain seq x y z
N SER A 1 -31.25 -9.32 21.19
CA SER A 1 -29.81 -9.61 21.27
C SER A 1 -29.12 -8.62 20.35
N VAL A 2 -28.38 -7.64 20.90
CA VAL A 2 -27.60 -6.73 20.06
C VAL A 2 -26.49 -7.58 19.44
N SER A 3 -26.64 -7.94 18.17
CA SER A 3 -25.57 -8.60 17.43
C SER A 3 -24.34 -7.70 17.54
N ASP A 4 -23.32 -8.18 18.24
CA ASP A 4 -22.05 -7.50 18.44
C ASP A 4 -21.31 -7.47 17.08
N THR A 5 -21.84 -6.70 16.13
CA THR A 5 -21.28 -6.59 14.80
C THR A 5 -19.92 -5.91 14.93
N PHE A 6 -18.85 -6.65 14.68
CA PHE A 6 -17.50 -6.10 14.54
C PHE A 6 -17.57 -4.95 13.54
N ASN A 7 -17.34 -3.73 14.01
CA ASN A 7 -17.25 -2.54 13.17
C ASN A 7 -15.78 -2.18 13.14
N THR A 8 -15.09 -2.51 12.05
CA THR A 8 -13.63 -2.46 11.98
C THR A 8 -13.15 -1.54 10.88
N TYR A 9 -11.92 -1.06 11.04
CA TYR A 9 -11.19 -0.31 10.03
C TYR A 9 -9.71 -0.63 10.15
N VAL A 10 -8.98 -0.38 9.07
CA VAL A 10 -7.54 -0.61 9.01
C VAL A 10 -6.83 0.73 8.89
N VAL A 11 -5.74 0.87 9.64
CA VAL A 11 -4.82 2.00 9.56
C VAL A 11 -3.52 1.51 8.93
N LEU A 12 -3.09 2.21 7.89
CA LEU A 12 -1.82 1.98 7.21
C LEU A 12 -0.87 3.10 7.59
N LYS A 13 0.37 2.77 7.95
CA LYS A 13 1.41 3.75 8.29
C LYS A 13 2.72 3.38 7.61
N VAL A 14 3.35 4.37 7.01
CA VAL A 14 4.68 4.22 6.42
C VAL A 14 5.40 5.54 6.52
N GLN A 15 6.59 5.53 7.11
CA GLN A 15 7.33 6.76 7.43
C GLN A 15 6.41 7.74 8.20
N ASN A 16 6.25 8.98 7.70
CA ASN A 16 5.37 9.99 8.30
C ASN A 16 3.96 10.01 7.70
N LEU A 17 3.64 9.07 6.80
CA LEU A 17 2.35 8.98 6.13
C LEU A 17 1.42 8.03 6.87
N LYS A 18 0.14 8.35 6.83
CA LYS A 18 -0.94 7.54 7.42
C LYS A 18 -2.19 7.60 6.56
N SER A 19 -2.78 6.44 6.31
CA SER A 19 -4.10 6.32 5.68
C SER A 19 -5.01 5.43 6.51
N THR A 20 -6.32 5.55 6.30
CA THR A 20 -7.33 4.81 7.07
C THR A 20 -8.46 4.41 6.14
N THR A 21 -8.90 3.16 6.22
CA THR A 21 -10.03 2.68 5.44
C THR A 21 -11.34 3.23 5.97
N ILE A 22 -12.42 3.06 5.19
CA ILE A 22 -13.77 3.18 5.75
C ILE A 22 -14.05 2.07 6.79
N ASN A 23 -15.01 2.33 7.65
CA ASN A 23 -15.49 1.33 8.60
C ASN A 23 -16.32 0.25 7.88
N ARG A 24 -16.09 -1.03 8.21
CA ARG A 24 -16.85 -2.17 7.70
C ARG A 24 -17.43 -2.98 8.86
N LYS A 25 -18.63 -3.51 8.67
CA LYS A 25 -19.30 -4.36 9.66
C LYS A 25 -19.19 -5.83 9.27
N GLY A 26 -19.06 -6.71 10.26
CA GLY A 26 -19.03 -8.17 10.07
C GLY A 26 -17.76 -8.79 10.61
N SER A 27 -17.76 -10.11 10.78
CA SER A 27 -16.57 -10.88 11.18
C SER A 27 -15.53 -11.00 10.06
N GLU A 28 -15.98 -10.99 8.80
CA GLU A 28 -15.14 -11.08 7.60
C GLU A 28 -15.32 -9.82 6.73
N PRO A 29 -14.90 -8.63 7.21
CA PRO A 29 -15.04 -7.39 6.45
C PRO A 29 -14.17 -7.41 5.19
N CYS A 30 -14.74 -6.88 4.12
CA CYS A 30 -14.10 -6.72 2.81
C CYS A 30 -14.02 -5.21 2.50
N TRP A 31 -12.81 -4.71 2.26
CA TRP A 31 -12.61 -3.28 1.98
C TRP A 31 -12.54 -2.99 0.49
N GLU A 32 -11.78 -3.81 -0.26
CA GLU A 32 -11.43 -3.57 -1.66
C GLU A 32 -11.01 -2.10 -1.87
N GLN A 33 -9.98 -1.69 -1.14
CA GLN A 33 -9.52 -0.32 -1.13
C GLN A 33 -8.01 -0.25 -1.39
N ASP A 34 -7.64 0.60 -2.36
CA ASP A 34 -6.27 0.80 -2.80
C ASP A 34 -5.69 2.04 -2.10
N PHE A 35 -4.42 1.95 -1.72
CA PHE A 35 -3.62 3.05 -1.18
C PHE A 35 -2.28 3.13 -1.89
N MET A 36 -1.72 4.33 -1.95
CA MET A 36 -0.46 4.59 -2.62
C MET A 36 0.35 5.57 -1.80
N PHE A 37 1.63 5.27 -1.63
CA PHE A 37 2.55 6.10 -0.84
C PHE A 37 3.85 6.29 -1.58
N GLU A 38 4.35 7.52 -1.55
CA GLU A 38 5.72 7.83 -1.96
C GLU A 38 6.68 7.46 -0.82
N ILE A 39 7.67 6.63 -1.11
CA ILE A 39 8.61 6.08 -0.13
C ILE A 39 9.96 6.78 -0.29
N SER A 40 10.39 7.46 0.77
CA SER A 40 11.72 8.11 0.79
C SER A 40 12.87 7.22 1.27
N ASP A 41 12.57 6.18 2.05
CA ASP A 41 13.53 5.26 2.67
C ASP A 41 12.97 3.82 2.69
N VAL A 42 13.61 2.94 1.93
CA VAL A 42 13.25 1.51 1.77
C VAL A 42 13.75 0.63 2.91
N GLU A 43 14.64 1.13 3.78
CA GLU A 43 15.12 0.39 4.95
C GLU A 43 14.10 0.40 6.11
N LYS A 44 13.03 1.20 5.98
CA LYS A 44 11.93 1.27 6.94
C LYS A 44 10.90 0.15 6.73
N GLY A 45 9.89 0.13 7.59
CA GLY A 45 8.79 -0.83 7.48
C GLY A 45 7.44 -0.15 7.26
N PHE A 46 6.53 -0.96 6.72
CA PHE A 46 5.12 -0.67 6.54
C PHE A 46 4.31 -1.27 7.69
N ILE A 47 3.48 -0.49 8.35
CA ILE A 47 2.65 -0.92 9.47
C ILE A 47 1.20 -0.98 9.06
N VAL A 48 0.55 -2.09 9.43
CA VAL A 48 -0.89 -2.30 9.31
C VAL A 48 -1.47 -2.50 10.69
N GLU A 49 -2.55 -1.81 11.02
CA GLU A 49 -3.27 -1.98 12.28
C GLU A 49 -4.75 -2.19 12.02
N LEU A 50 -5.30 -3.29 12.53
CA LEU A 50 -6.73 -3.56 12.53
C LEU A 50 -7.35 -3.05 13.83
N TRP A 51 -8.36 -2.20 13.71
CA TRP A 51 -9.04 -1.57 14.85
C TRP A 51 -10.52 -1.94 14.87
N LYS A 52 -11.06 -2.21 16.05
CA LYS A 52 -12.51 -2.27 16.30
C LYS A 52 -12.98 -0.90 16.80
N LYS A 53 -13.90 -0.28 16.07
CA LYS A 53 -14.56 0.96 16.46
C LYS A 53 -15.40 0.72 17.72
N GLY A 54 -15.13 1.48 18.77
CA GLY A 54 -15.95 1.55 19.97
C GLY A 54 -16.73 2.86 20.06
N LEU A 55 -17.60 2.94 21.08
CA LEU A 55 -18.41 4.13 21.33
C LEU A 55 -17.57 5.29 21.87
N ILE A 56 -16.61 5.00 22.76
CA ILE A 56 -15.74 5.99 23.40
C ILE A 56 -14.30 5.81 22.95
N TRP A 57 -13.80 4.57 22.99
CA TRP A 57 -12.43 4.22 22.63
C TRP A 57 -12.44 3.12 21.57
N ASP A 58 -11.52 3.20 20.63
CA ASP A 58 -11.30 2.15 19.65
C ASP A 58 -10.28 1.14 20.20
N LYS A 59 -10.47 -0.14 19.87
CA LYS A 59 -9.65 -1.24 20.36
C LYS A 59 -8.77 -1.77 19.24
N LEU A 60 -7.45 -1.79 19.45
CA LEU A 60 -6.53 -2.50 18.55
C LEU A 60 -6.82 -4.00 18.62
N LEU A 61 -7.13 -4.61 17.48
CA LEU A 61 -7.32 -6.05 17.35
C LEU A 61 -6.00 -6.75 17.01
N GLY A 62 -5.17 -6.12 16.19
CA GLY A 62 -3.83 -6.61 15.88
C GLY A 62 -3.06 -5.68 14.96
N THR A 63 -1.76 -5.93 14.85
CA THR A 63 -0.81 -5.16 14.06
C THR A 63 0.14 -6.07 13.28
N LEU A 64 0.60 -5.59 12.13
CA LEU A 64 1.59 -6.23 11.29
C LEU A 64 2.65 -5.19 10.92
N TRP A 65 3.90 -5.61 10.86
CA TRP A 65 5.01 -4.84 10.33
C TRP A 65 5.66 -5.61 9.19
N ILE A 66 5.76 -4.98 8.01
CA ILE A 66 6.35 -5.54 6.80
C ILE A 66 7.62 -4.73 6.50
N PRO A 67 8.82 -5.32 6.53
CA PRO A 67 10.03 -4.63 6.07
C PRO A 67 9.90 -4.28 4.60
N LEU A 68 10.09 -3.01 4.22
CA LEU A 68 9.94 -2.57 2.83
C LEU A 68 10.96 -3.24 1.90
N THR A 69 12.13 -3.64 2.42
CA THR A 69 13.14 -4.43 1.70
C THR A 69 12.66 -5.82 1.25
N THR A 70 11.54 -6.32 1.80
CA THR A 70 10.93 -7.60 1.42
C THR A 70 9.76 -7.45 0.44
N VAL A 71 9.37 -6.22 0.13
CA VAL A 71 8.26 -5.93 -0.80
C VAL A 71 8.76 -6.04 -2.23
N GLU A 72 8.04 -6.81 -3.04
CA GLU A 72 8.38 -7.03 -4.45
C GLU A 72 7.97 -5.85 -5.33
N TYR A 73 8.58 -5.75 -6.51
CA TYR A 73 8.19 -4.80 -7.54
C TYR A 73 7.25 -5.46 -8.55
N ALA A 74 6.16 -4.79 -8.92
CA ALA A 74 5.17 -5.32 -9.87
C ALA A 74 4.59 -4.23 -10.77
N THR A 75 4.11 -4.63 -11.95
CA THR A 75 3.41 -3.76 -12.90
C THR A 75 1.90 -3.71 -12.65
N ASP A 76 1.34 -4.74 -12.00
CA ASP A 76 -0.10 -4.96 -11.88
C ASP A 76 -0.46 -5.53 -10.49
N GLU A 77 -1.72 -5.36 -10.07
CA GLU A 77 -2.29 -5.96 -8.86
C GLU A 77 -2.22 -7.50 -8.92
N GLY A 78 -1.65 -8.11 -7.88
CA GLY A 78 -1.59 -9.55 -7.68
C GLY A 78 -2.78 -10.10 -6.90
N SER A 79 -2.73 -11.38 -6.53
CA SER A 79 -3.78 -12.00 -5.70
C SER A 79 -3.75 -11.53 -4.25
N GLY A 80 -2.61 -11.03 -3.76
CA GLY A 80 -2.33 -10.77 -2.35
C GLY A 80 -1.99 -12.04 -1.58
N ALA A 81 -1.60 -11.85 -0.32
CA ALA A 81 -1.28 -12.90 0.65
C ALA A 81 -1.99 -12.65 1.99
N TRP A 82 -2.27 -13.73 2.71
CA TRP A 82 -2.82 -13.67 4.07
C TRP A 82 -1.70 -13.44 5.08
N TRP A 83 -1.91 -12.48 5.98
CA TRP A 83 -0.96 -12.10 7.01
C TRP A 83 -1.58 -12.20 8.40
N ILE A 84 -0.92 -12.91 9.31
CA ILE A 84 -1.32 -13.00 10.71
C ILE A 84 -0.99 -11.68 11.42
N LEU A 85 -2.00 -11.12 12.08
CA LEU A 85 -1.82 -9.95 12.93
C LEU A 85 -1.35 -10.35 14.33
N HIS A 86 -0.56 -9.49 14.93
CA HIS A 86 0.11 -9.68 16.21
C HIS A 86 -0.40 -8.67 17.25
N SER A 87 -0.30 -8.97 18.54
CA SER A 87 -0.78 -8.06 19.59
C SER A 87 0.25 -7.01 20.02
N GLU A 88 1.52 -7.20 19.70
CA GLU A 88 2.62 -6.36 20.17
C GLU A 88 3.58 -5.99 19.02
N VAL A 89 4.11 -4.77 19.09
CA VAL A 89 5.23 -4.32 18.24
C VAL A 89 6.56 -4.60 18.93
N ILE A 90 7.58 -4.93 18.14
CA ILE A 90 8.97 -4.98 18.57
C ILE A 90 9.61 -3.64 18.22
N LYS A 91 10.34 -3.05 19.17
CA LYS A 91 11.02 -1.77 18.97
C LYS A 91 12.51 -1.89 19.24
N GLU A 92 13.28 -1.19 18.43
CA GLU A 92 14.68 -0.90 18.67
C GLU A 92 14.82 0.62 18.85
N GLY A 93 15.03 1.04 20.09
CA GLY A 93 14.91 2.45 20.47
C GLY A 93 13.50 2.99 20.21
N ASN A 94 13.39 3.98 19.32
CA ASN A 94 12.11 4.60 18.93
C ASN A 94 11.51 4.02 17.64
N GLU A 95 12.22 3.12 16.96
CA GLU A 95 11.78 2.56 15.68
C GLU A 95 11.12 1.19 15.88
N ILE A 96 10.05 0.94 15.12
CA ILE A 96 9.42 -0.38 15.08
C ILE A 96 10.18 -1.22 14.05
N CYS A 97 10.62 -2.40 14.47
CA CYS A 97 11.39 -3.34 13.65
C CYS A 97 10.75 -4.72 13.52
N GLY A 98 9.49 -4.86 13.96
CA GLY A 98 8.75 -6.11 13.84
C GLY A 98 7.51 -6.16 14.72
N THR A 99 6.88 -7.33 14.75
CA THR A 99 5.73 -7.63 15.60
C THR A 99 5.88 -9.03 16.23
N LYS A 100 5.19 -9.27 17.35
CA LYS A 100 5.22 -10.55 18.07
C LYS A 100 3.90 -10.86 18.77
N THR A 101 3.76 -12.11 19.21
CA THR A 101 2.55 -12.64 19.85
C THR A 101 1.38 -12.69 18.86
N PRO A 102 1.27 -13.77 18.07
CA PRO A 102 0.20 -13.94 17.07
C PRO A 102 -1.20 -13.83 17.69
N THR A 103 -2.12 -13.18 16.99
CA THR A 103 -3.54 -13.14 17.32
C THR A 103 -4.32 -14.16 16.48
N LEU A 104 -5.65 -14.18 16.61
CA LEU A 104 -6.54 -14.97 15.76
C LEU A 104 -7.00 -14.22 14.49
N HIS A 105 -6.52 -12.99 14.28
CA HIS A 105 -6.95 -12.15 13.16
C HIS A 105 -5.96 -12.21 12.01
N GLU A 106 -6.48 -12.33 10.79
CA GLU A 106 -5.68 -12.33 9.57
C GLU A 106 -6.16 -11.25 8.59
N ILE A 107 -5.26 -10.71 7.79
CA ILE A 107 -5.59 -9.72 6.75
C ILE A 107 -5.04 -10.15 5.39
N LEU A 108 -5.86 -10.02 4.35
CA LEU A 108 -5.48 -10.26 2.96
C LEU A 108 -5.04 -8.95 2.31
N LEU A 109 -3.74 -8.85 2.02
CA LEU A 109 -3.11 -7.68 1.43
C LEU A 109 -2.29 -8.07 0.21
N ASP A 110 -2.34 -7.21 -0.81
CA ASP A 110 -1.36 -7.17 -1.87
C ASP A 110 -0.53 -5.89 -1.72
N VAL A 111 0.78 -6.02 -1.60
CA VAL A 111 1.71 -4.91 -1.33
C VAL A 111 2.87 -5.03 -2.28
N TYR A 112 3.08 -4.01 -3.12
CA TYR A 112 4.14 -4.02 -4.12
C TYR A 112 4.64 -2.61 -4.44
N PHE A 113 5.90 -2.51 -4.86
CA PHE A 113 6.41 -1.30 -5.49
C PHE A 113 5.97 -1.25 -6.95
N ALA A 114 5.38 -0.13 -7.37
CA ALA A 114 4.88 0.05 -8.72
C ALA A 114 6.04 0.21 -9.71
N ILE A 115 6.01 -0.60 -10.77
CA ILE A 115 6.84 -0.38 -11.96
C ILE A 115 5.96 0.19 -13.06
N LEU A 116 6.25 1.42 -13.50
CA LEU A 116 5.58 1.99 -14.66
C LEU A 116 6.26 1.53 -15.96
N ASN A 117 5.88 0.36 -16.48
CA ASN A 117 6.28 -0.06 -17.82
C ASN A 117 5.27 0.42 -18.86
N GLY A 118 5.37 1.69 -19.26
CA GLY A 118 4.55 2.24 -20.34
C GLY A 118 5.35 2.39 -21.63
N LYS A 119 5.08 1.55 -22.65
CA LYS A 119 5.44 1.89 -24.04
C LYS A 119 4.52 3.01 -24.49
N LEU A 120 5.08 4.16 -24.83
CA LEU A 120 4.33 5.21 -25.50
C LEU A 120 4.30 4.93 -27.01
N HIS A 121 3.10 4.78 -27.57
CA HIS A 121 2.91 4.97 -29.01
C HIS A 121 2.60 6.46 -29.22
N THR A 122 3.57 7.21 -29.70
CA THR A 122 3.37 8.61 -30.10
C THR A 122 3.94 8.80 -31.49
N ASP A 123 3.06 9.18 -32.43
CA ASP A 123 3.47 9.79 -33.69
C ASP A 123 4.01 11.18 -33.37
N ASN A 124 5.34 11.31 -33.28
CA ASN A 124 6.13 12.42 -33.81
C ASN A 124 7.59 12.34 -33.33
N GLN A 125 8.51 12.69 -34.23
CA GLN A 125 9.94 12.80 -33.97
C GLN A 125 10.20 13.86 -32.89
N VAL A 126 10.72 13.47 -31.72
CA VAL A 126 11.23 14.39 -30.71
C VAL A 126 12.68 14.05 -30.37
N LYS A 127 13.50 15.09 -30.37
CA LYS A 127 14.94 15.10 -30.04
C LYS A 127 15.16 14.78 -28.56
N ASN A 128 16.38 14.34 -28.25
CA ASN A 128 16.92 13.97 -26.93
C ASN A 128 16.67 15.01 -25.80
N GLU A 129 15.44 15.14 -25.30
CA GLU A 129 15.09 15.98 -24.15
C GLU A 129 14.22 15.17 -23.17
N GLN A 130 14.56 15.24 -21.88
CA GLN A 130 13.86 14.58 -20.79
C GLN A 130 12.78 15.54 -20.26
N TYR A 131 11.50 15.16 -20.39
CA TYR A 131 10.37 15.94 -19.89
C TYR A 131 9.75 15.23 -18.69
N GLU A 132 9.50 15.97 -17.61
CA GLU A 132 8.64 15.55 -16.50
C GLU A 132 7.18 15.73 -16.93
N MET A 133 6.42 14.63 -16.94
CA MET A 133 4.99 14.62 -17.24
C MET A 133 4.20 14.06 -16.06
N GLU A 134 2.94 14.45 -15.96
CA GLU A 134 2.00 13.99 -14.93
C GLU A 134 0.80 13.38 -15.64
N ASP A 135 0.58 12.07 -15.47
CA ASP A 135 -0.63 11.38 -15.94
C ASP A 135 -1.39 10.79 -14.76
N THR A 136 -2.71 10.74 -14.88
CA THR A 136 -3.55 10.04 -13.91
C THR A 136 -3.53 8.54 -14.21
N TYR A 137 -2.89 7.77 -13.34
CA TYR A 137 -3.00 6.32 -13.37
C TYR A 137 -4.27 5.87 -12.66
N SER A 138 -4.99 4.97 -13.30
CA SER A 138 -6.19 4.35 -12.74
C SER A 138 -5.84 2.96 -12.26
N PHE A 139 -5.63 2.81 -10.96
CA PHE A 139 -5.77 1.51 -10.30
C PHE A 139 -7.26 1.28 -10.04
N LYS A 140 -7.63 0.02 -9.78
CA LYS A 140 -9.03 -0.44 -9.75
C LYS A 140 -9.96 0.49 -8.96
N PHE A 141 -9.49 1.09 -7.87
CA PHE A 141 -10.25 2.04 -7.05
C PHE A 141 -9.56 3.40 -6.83
N MET A 142 -8.44 3.67 -7.52
CA MET A 142 -7.68 4.90 -7.34
C MET A 142 -7.35 5.56 -8.67
N GLN A 143 -7.71 6.84 -8.79
CA GLN A 143 -7.14 7.73 -9.78
C GLN A 143 -6.11 8.60 -9.08
N CYS A 144 -4.83 8.39 -9.40
CA CYS A 144 -3.77 9.21 -8.83
C CYS A 144 -2.90 9.82 -9.93
N PRO A 145 -2.65 11.14 -9.89
CA PRO A 145 -1.61 11.73 -10.72
C PRO A 145 -0.26 11.16 -10.32
N ILE A 146 0.43 10.54 -11.27
CA ILE A 146 1.79 10.05 -11.10
C ILE A 146 2.72 10.81 -12.03
N LYS A 147 3.81 11.30 -11.46
CA LYS A 147 4.87 11.99 -12.17
C LYS A 147 5.88 10.99 -12.71
N TYR A 148 6.23 11.13 -13.99
CA TYR A 148 7.22 10.31 -14.65
C TYR A 148 8.06 11.14 -15.63
N HIS A 149 9.31 10.71 -15.81
CA HIS A 149 10.16 11.11 -16.92
C HIS A 149 9.84 10.29 -18.16
N THR A 150 9.81 10.93 -19.32
CA THR A 150 9.84 10.22 -20.60
C THR A 150 11.28 10.12 -21.10
N LEU A 151 11.73 8.88 -21.37
CA LEU A 151 13.07 8.55 -21.82
C LEU A 151 13.02 7.97 -23.23
N TYR A 152 14.01 8.24 -24.07
CA TYR A 152 14.15 7.63 -25.39
C TYR A 152 15.41 6.76 -25.45
N SER A 153 15.25 5.46 -25.70
CA SER A 153 16.35 4.50 -25.86
C SER A 153 15.97 3.48 -26.93
N ASP A 154 16.94 2.98 -27.70
CA ASP A 154 16.73 1.88 -28.66
C ASP A 154 15.56 2.08 -29.65
N GLY A 155 15.33 3.33 -30.07
CA GLY A 155 14.25 3.67 -30.99
C GLY A 155 12.85 3.74 -30.35
N GLN A 156 12.75 3.67 -29.02
CA GLN A 156 11.50 3.60 -28.28
C GLN A 156 11.45 4.61 -27.12
N PHE A 157 10.23 5.08 -26.82
CA PHE A 157 9.96 5.92 -25.65
C PHE A 157 9.48 5.08 -24.46
N TYR A 158 10.01 5.38 -23.28
CA TYR A 158 9.73 4.73 -22.00
C TYR A 158 9.29 5.76 -20.97
N LYS A 159 8.40 5.35 -20.05
CA LYS A 159 8.09 6.12 -18.83
C LYS A 159 8.93 5.58 -17.68
N SER A 160 9.54 6.47 -16.91
CA SER A 160 10.22 6.15 -15.65
C SER A 160 9.64 7.04 -14.56
N LEU A 161 9.25 6.49 -13.41
CA LEU A 161 8.76 7.29 -12.29
C LEU A 161 9.76 8.42 -11.93
N VAL A 162 9.24 9.58 -11.50
CA VAL A 162 10.07 10.63 -10.91
C VAL A 162 10.55 10.24 -9.51
N SER A 163 9.75 9.44 -8.81
CA SER A 163 10.09 8.86 -7.52
C SER A 163 10.40 7.37 -7.67
N ASP A 164 11.58 6.94 -7.23
CA ASP A 164 12.06 5.57 -7.45
C ASP A 164 11.26 4.53 -6.65
N HIS A 165 10.45 4.96 -5.66
CA HIS A 165 9.80 4.07 -4.72
C HIS A 165 8.35 4.50 -4.48
N LEU A 166 7.46 4.03 -5.35
CA LEU A 166 6.02 4.17 -5.16
C LEU A 166 5.46 2.84 -4.66
N ILE A 167 4.98 2.76 -3.42
CA ILE A 167 4.34 1.54 -2.90
C ILE A 167 2.83 1.61 -3.09
N ILE A 168 2.24 0.52 -3.56
CA ILE A 168 0.81 0.31 -3.69
C ILE A 168 0.38 -0.78 -2.71
N VAL A 169 -0.73 -0.54 -2.05
CA VAL A 169 -1.34 -1.46 -1.08
C VAL A 169 -2.79 -1.65 -1.48
N VAL A 170 -3.14 -2.87 -1.90
CA VAL A 170 -4.52 -3.27 -2.19
C VAL A 170 -5.03 -4.13 -1.05
N MET A 171 -6.05 -3.64 -0.37
CA MET A 171 -6.66 -4.35 0.76
C MET A 171 -7.93 -5.06 0.34
N LYS A 172 -7.93 -6.39 0.46
CA LYS A 172 -9.03 -7.21 -0.01
C LYS A 172 -10.00 -7.56 1.13
N GLY A 173 -9.53 -8.04 2.28
CA GLY A 173 -10.40 -8.34 3.43
C GLY A 173 -9.67 -8.88 4.66
N THR A 174 -10.41 -9.30 5.70
CA THR A 174 -9.88 -10.02 6.89
C THR A 174 -10.70 -11.26 7.24
N LEU A 175 -10.11 -12.16 8.02
CA LEU A 175 -10.75 -13.31 8.68
C LEU A 175 -10.67 -13.19 10.22
#